data_AF-A2SJ17-F1
#
_entry.id   AF-A2SJ17-F1
#
_cell.length_a   1.000
_cell.length_b   1.000
_cell.length_c   1.000
_cell.angle_alpha   90.00
_cell.angle_beta   90.00
_cell.angle_gamma   90.00
#
_symmetry.space_group_name_H-M   'P 1'
#
loop_
_entity.id
_entity.type
_entity.pdbx_description
1 polymer ?
#
loop_
_entity_poly.entity_id
_entity_poly.type
_entity_poly.pdbx_seq_one_letter_code
_entity_poly.pdbx_strand_id
1 'polypeptide(L)'
;MGRLTHRCLTERAGLFSHEAAGFFLGKGVALDHRRQYGRACLNLVSRHTMHSGKIVLVSSSGYSQDRGYPLLQKLIESQIELFCVVGVDAEKWEDALDWLCVGADGSGTQFITTTSHPGESEAEVIEFAKSFSTKQPHEVEVVRV
;
A
#
# COMPACT_ATOMS: atom_id res chain seq x y z
N MET A 1 32.00 29.58 -3.87
CA MET A 1 31.23 28.50 -4.54
C MET A 1 30.93 27.44 -3.49
N GLY A 2 29.68 27.37 -3.00
CA GLY A 2 29.16 26.25 -2.20
C GLY A 2 28.76 25.07 -3.11
N ARG A 3 28.34 23.88 -2.67
CA ARG A 3 27.91 23.32 -1.37
C ARG A 3 28.07 21.79 -1.44
N LEU A 4 28.26 21.19 -0.27
CA LEU A 4 27.71 19.91 0.24
C LEU A 4 27.80 18.62 -0.61
N THR A 5 28.43 17.58 -0.05
CA THR A 5 27.73 16.30 0.20
C THR A 5 28.22 15.66 1.50
N HIS A 6 27.24 15.08 2.19
CA HIS A 6 27.27 14.49 3.53
C HIS A 6 28.11 13.21 3.60
N ARG A 7 28.87 13.05 4.69
CA ARG A 7 29.15 11.73 5.28
C ARG A 7 28.19 11.53 6.45
N CYS A 8 27.28 10.57 6.33
CA CYS A 8 26.44 10.12 7.43
C CYS A 8 27.22 9.09 8.26
N LEU A 9 27.38 9.40 9.55
CA LEU A 9 27.75 8.48 10.62
C LEU A 9 26.63 7.46 10.84
N THR A 10 26.99 6.25 11.27
CA THR A 10 26.44 5.51 12.44
C THR A 10 26.41 4.01 12.15
N GLU A 11 27.39 3.25 12.64
CA GLU A 11 27.16 1.90 13.16
C GLU A 11 28.15 1.64 14.31
N ARG A 12 27.61 1.48 15.52
CA ARG A 12 28.32 1.11 16.74
C ARG A 12 27.41 0.18 17.55
N ALA A 13 27.78 -1.10 17.61
CA ALA A 13 27.54 -2.05 18.70
C ALA A 13 28.03 -3.41 18.17
N GLY A 14 28.88 -4.20 18.82
CA GLY A 14 29.21 -4.29 20.23
C GLY A 14 29.32 -5.79 20.53
N LEU A 15 30.50 -6.37 20.33
CA LEU A 15 30.79 -7.76 20.70
C LEU A 15 31.58 -7.75 22.01
N PHE A 16 30.86 -8.00 23.09
CA PHE A 16 31.42 -8.41 24.39
C PHE A 16 31.90 -9.86 24.27
N SER A 17 33.21 -10.07 24.44
CA SER A 17 33.75 -11.36 24.87
C SER A 17 34.40 -11.12 26.23
N HIS A 18 33.84 -11.72 27.27
CA HIS A 18 34.48 -11.81 28.57
C HIS A 18 34.48 -13.26 29.01
N GLU A 19 35.67 -13.75 29.34
CA GLU A 19 35.93 -15.01 30.04
C GLU A 19 35.19 -15.07 31.38
N ALA A 20 34.77 -16.27 31.77
CA ALA A 20 35.09 -16.84 33.09
C ALA A 20 34.58 -18.29 33.17
N ALA A 21 35.54 -19.21 33.36
CA ALA A 21 35.31 -20.55 33.86
C ALA A 21 35.13 -20.54 35.39
N GLY A 22 34.36 -21.50 35.93
CA GLY A 22 34.59 -21.98 37.29
C GLY A 22 33.35 -22.10 38.19
N PHE A 23 33.08 -23.35 38.57
CA PHE A 23 32.62 -23.79 39.89
C PHE A 23 31.15 -23.56 40.27
N PHE A 24 30.34 -24.63 40.19
CA PHE A 24 29.08 -24.76 40.94
C PHE A 24 28.98 -26.17 41.54
N LEU A 25 29.19 -26.25 42.86
CA LEU A 25 28.76 -27.36 43.72
C LEU A 25 27.73 -26.75 44.68
N GLY A 26 26.47 -27.18 44.61
CA GLY A 26 25.45 -26.70 45.54
C GLY A 26 24.07 -27.18 45.16
N LYS A 27 23.53 -28.09 45.96
CA LYS A 27 22.18 -28.66 45.84
C LYS A 27 21.11 -27.58 45.99
N GLY A 28 20.07 -27.64 45.18
CA GLY A 28 18.89 -26.77 45.30
C GLY A 28 17.70 -27.38 44.58
N VAL A 29 16.64 -27.62 45.33
CA VAL A 29 15.38 -28.25 44.95
C VAL A 29 14.66 -27.39 43.89
N ALA A 30 14.34 -27.98 42.73
CA ALA A 30 13.60 -27.28 41.69
C ALA A 30 12.12 -27.19 42.08
N LEU A 31 11.70 -25.99 42.48
CA LEU A 31 10.31 -25.60 42.64
C LEU A 31 9.71 -25.33 41.24
N ASP A 32 8.58 -26.00 40.99
CA ASP A 32 7.68 -25.76 39.87
C ASP A 32 7.18 -24.30 39.91
N HIS A 33 7.54 -23.54 38.88
CA HIS A 33 6.97 -22.22 38.64
C HIS A 33 6.52 -22.10 37.19
N ARG A 34 5.21 -22.29 37.00
CA ARG A 34 4.44 -21.64 35.95
C ARG A 34 4.88 -20.18 35.81
N ARG A 35 5.32 -19.80 34.61
CA ARG A 35 5.18 -18.44 34.10
C ARG A 35 4.95 -18.49 32.60
N GLN A 36 3.66 -18.46 32.26
CA GLN A 36 3.15 -18.00 30.98
C GLN A 36 3.70 -16.59 30.70
N TYR A 37 4.52 -16.48 29.67
CA TYR A 37 4.70 -15.24 28.90
C TYR A 37 4.66 -15.70 27.44
N GLY A 38 3.59 -15.52 26.68
CA GLY A 38 2.77 -14.32 26.64
C GLY A 38 3.51 -13.21 25.89
N ARG A 39 4.03 -13.51 24.70
CA ARG A 39 4.30 -12.50 23.68
C ARG A 39 3.75 -13.02 22.36
N ALA A 40 2.50 -12.65 22.12
CA ALA A 40 1.91 -12.71 20.80
C ALA A 40 2.92 -12.10 19.81
N CYS A 41 3.38 -12.90 18.87
CA CYS A 41 3.95 -12.37 17.64
C CYS A 41 2.85 -11.48 17.07
N LEU A 42 3.05 -10.17 17.14
CA LEU A 42 2.21 -9.19 16.48
C LEU A 42 2.25 -9.56 15.00
N ASN A 43 1.21 -10.26 14.56
CA ASN A 43 0.77 -10.25 13.18
C ASN A 43 0.48 -8.79 12.86
N LEU A 44 1.50 -8.06 12.39
CA LEU A 44 1.30 -6.88 11.59
C LEU A 44 0.80 -7.39 10.24
N VAL A 45 -0.45 -7.88 10.23
CA VAL A 45 -1.21 -7.96 8.99
C VAL A 45 -1.31 -6.49 8.60
N SER A 46 -0.48 -6.05 7.64
CA SER A 46 -0.81 -4.88 6.85
C SER A 46 -2.27 -5.09 6.50
N ARG A 47 -3.15 -4.27 7.06
CA ARG A 47 -4.52 -4.18 6.58
C ARG A 47 -4.35 -3.59 5.19
N HIS A 48 -4.05 -4.44 4.20
CA HIS A 48 -4.33 -4.15 2.82
C HIS A 48 -5.77 -3.67 2.86
N THR A 49 -5.96 -2.38 2.61
CA THR A 49 -7.29 -1.86 2.31
C THR A 49 -7.70 -2.61 1.06
N MET A 50 -8.46 -3.69 1.23
CA MET A 50 -8.86 -4.59 0.16
C MET A 50 -9.91 -3.85 -0.66
N HIS A 51 -9.44 -3.04 -1.59
CA HIS A 51 -10.28 -2.53 -2.66
C HIS A 51 -10.68 -3.68 -3.58
N SER A 52 -11.86 -3.59 -4.15
CA SER A 52 -12.27 -4.50 -5.23
C SER A 52 -11.36 -4.32 -6.45
N GLY A 53 -11.24 -5.34 -7.29
CA GLY A 53 -10.49 -5.24 -8.55
C GLY A 53 -11.10 -4.31 -9.60
N LYS A 54 -12.30 -3.78 -9.37
CA LYS A 54 -12.96 -2.78 -10.22
C LYS A 54 -13.36 -1.56 -9.42
N ILE A 55 -12.82 -0.41 -9.79
CA ILE A 55 -13.08 0.87 -9.13
C ILE A 55 -13.77 1.84 -10.08
N VAL A 56 -14.80 2.50 -9.59
CA VAL A 56 -15.40 3.70 -10.20
C VAL A 56 -15.17 4.88 -9.27
N LEU A 57 -14.30 5.82 -9.65
CA LEU A 57 -14.06 7.06 -8.94
C LEU A 57 -15.04 8.13 -9.40
N VAL A 58 -15.81 8.68 -8.47
CA VAL A 58 -16.70 9.82 -8.70
C VAL A 58 -16.06 11.06 -8.10
N SER A 59 -15.59 11.93 -8.98
CA SER A 59 -14.88 13.16 -8.63
C SER A 59 -15.84 14.35 -8.60
N SER A 60 -16.13 14.83 -7.40
CA SER A 60 -16.92 16.05 -7.17
C SER A 60 -16.06 17.32 -7.09
N SER A 61 -14.76 17.15 -6.82
CA SER A 61 -13.78 18.22 -6.73
C SER A 61 -12.62 17.99 -7.71
N GLY A 62 -12.03 19.08 -8.24
CA GLY A 62 -10.91 18.96 -9.18
C GLY A 62 -9.72 18.19 -8.60
N TYR A 63 -8.96 17.55 -9.49
CA TYR A 63 -7.80 16.74 -9.11
C TYR A 63 -6.76 17.61 -8.39
N SER A 64 -6.28 17.12 -7.25
CA SER A 64 -5.21 17.73 -6.47
C SER A 64 -4.22 16.64 -6.08
N GLN A 65 -2.95 16.84 -6.43
CA GLN A 65 -1.90 15.86 -6.20
C GLN A 65 -1.79 15.44 -4.72
N ASP A 66 -1.94 16.38 -3.77
CA ASP A 66 -1.83 16.10 -2.34
C ASP A 66 -2.91 15.13 -1.82
N ARG A 67 -4.12 15.17 -2.41
CA ARG A 67 -5.23 14.29 -2.02
C ARG A 67 -5.32 13.05 -2.90
N GLY A 68 -5.05 13.21 -4.19
CA GLY A 68 -5.20 12.16 -5.19
C GLY A 68 -4.08 11.14 -5.15
N TYR A 69 -2.83 11.58 -4.99
CA TYR A 69 -1.68 10.67 -5.01
C TYR A 69 -1.78 9.56 -3.94
N PRO A 70 -2.08 9.85 -2.65
CA PRO A 70 -2.20 8.80 -1.64
C PRO A 70 -3.37 7.83 -1.89
N LEU A 71 -4.42 8.28 -2.59
CA LEU A 71 -5.54 7.43 -2.96
C LEU A 71 -5.14 6.48 -4.10
N LEU A 72 -4.60 7.03 -5.19
CA LEU A 72 -4.19 6.24 -6.35
C LEU A 72 -3.12 5.21 -5.97
N GLN A 73 -2.17 5.58 -5.09
CA GLN A 73 -1.18 4.64 -4.58
C GLN A 73 -1.83 3.44 -3.86
N LYS A 74 -2.84 3.66 -3.03
CA LYS A 74 -3.56 2.57 -2.34
C LYS A 74 -4.30 1.66 -3.33
N LEU A 75 -4.85 2.23 -4.40
CA LEU A 75 -5.51 1.44 -5.45
C LEU A 75 -4.50 0.54 -6.18
N ILE A 76 -3.32 1.07 -6.52
CA ILE A 76 -2.21 0.29 -7.10
C ILE A 76 -1.74 -0.79 -6.12
N GLU A 77 -1.58 -0.47 -4.84
CA GLU A 77 -1.20 -1.45 -3.82
C GLU A 77 -2.25 -2.57 -3.64
N SER A 78 -3.50 -2.29 -4.02
CA SER A 78 -4.61 -3.25 -3.97
C SER A 78 -4.73 -4.14 -5.21
N GLN A 79 -3.83 -3.99 -6.19
CA GLN A 79 -3.81 -4.80 -7.42
C GLN A 79 -5.13 -4.73 -8.21
N ILE A 80 -5.73 -3.54 -8.31
CA ILE A 80 -6.96 -3.37 -9.09
C ILE A 80 -6.71 -3.66 -10.57
N GLU A 81 -7.74 -4.12 -11.27
CA GLU A 81 -7.66 -4.45 -12.71
C GLU A 81 -8.33 -3.39 -13.58
N LEU A 82 -9.35 -2.70 -13.06
CA LEU A 82 -10.10 -1.66 -13.75
C LEU A 82 -10.25 -0.42 -12.88
N PHE A 83 -9.93 0.74 -13.45
CA PHE A 83 -10.17 2.05 -12.86
C PHE A 83 -10.96 2.91 -13.85
N CYS A 84 -12.19 3.23 -13.49
CA CYS A 84 -13.01 4.18 -14.22
C CYS A 84 -13.12 5.47 -13.41
N VAL A 85 -13.09 6.63 -14.07
CA VAL A 85 -13.31 7.91 -13.40
C VAL A 85 -14.34 8.76 -14.13
N VAL A 86 -15.24 9.36 -13.34
CA VAL A 86 -16.31 10.25 -13.80
C VAL A 86 -16.33 11.52 -12.96
N GLY A 87 -16.77 12.63 -13.56
CA GLY A 87 -16.91 13.92 -12.89
C GLY A 87 -15.76 14.89 -13.17
N VAL A 88 -15.48 15.76 -12.20
CA VAL A 88 -14.54 16.88 -12.37
C VAL A 88 -13.12 16.35 -12.55
N ASP A 89 -12.41 16.82 -13.58
CA ASP A 89 -11.04 16.44 -13.88
C ASP A 89 -10.83 14.92 -14.09
N ALA A 90 -11.84 14.22 -14.64
CA ALA A 90 -11.76 12.77 -14.89
C ALA A 90 -10.49 12.38 -15.67
N GLU A 91 -10.17 13.10 -16.74
CA GLU A 91 -8.95 12.89 -17.54
C GLU A 91 -7.67 13.01 -16.68
N LYS A 92 -7.59 14.00 -15.78
CA LYS A 92 -6.39 14.19 -14.94
C LYS A 92 -6.21 13.07 -13.90
N TRP A 93 -7.31 12.52 -13.40
CA TRP A 93 -7.27 11.38 -12.49
C TRP A 93 -6.74 10.13 -13.19
N GLU A 94 -7.20 9.89 -14.42
CA GLU A 94 -6.69 8.81 -15.28
C GLU A 94 -5.21 9.02 -15.60
N ASP A 95 -4.82 10.19 -16.13
CA ASP A 95 -3.43 10.53 -16.46
C ASP A 95 -2.50 10.32 -15.25
N ALA A 96 -2.96 10.72 -14.06
CA ALA A 96 -2.20 10.54 -12.83
C ALA A 96 -1.99 9.06 -12.49
N LEU A 97 -3.01 8.21 -12.64
CA LEU A 97 -2.89 6.78 -12.37
C LEU A 97 -1.98 6.11 -13.39
N ASP A 98 -2.13 6.43 -14.68
CA ASP A 98 -1.29 5.90 -15.75
C ASP A 98 0.18 6.21 -15.50
N TRP A 99 0.49 7.44 -15.09
CA TRP A 99 1.87 7.84 -14.80
C TRP A 99 2.46 7.11 -13.59
N LEU A 100 1.64 6.81 -12.59
CA LEU A 100 2.05 5.99 -11.45
C LEU A 100 2.28 4.53 -11.84
N CYS A 101 1.47 3.99 -12.74
CA CYS A 101 1.61 2.63 -13.25
C CYS A 101 2.88 2.44 -14.09
N VAL A 102 3.35 3.47 -14.81
CA VAL A 102 4.63 3.42 -15.56
C VAL A 102 5.83 3.40 -14.60
N GLY A 103 5.76 4.13 -13.48
CA GLY A 103 6.86 4.31 -12.55
C GLY A 103 7.94 5.26 -13.06
N ALA A 104 8.80 5.76 -12.16
CA ALA A 104 9.75 6.84 -12.47
C ALA A 104 10.79 6.48 -13.56
N ASP A 105 11.09 5.19 -13.70
CA ASP A 105 12.08 4.62 -14.63
C ASP A 105 11.46 3.62 -15.61
N GLY A 106 10.13 3.56 -15.70
CA GLY A 106 9.44 2.55 -16.52
C GLY A 106 9.43 1.15 -15.91
N SER A 107 9.83 0.98 -14.64
CA SER A 107 9.85 -0.31 -13.95
C SER A 107 8.47 -0.80 -13.48
N GLY A 108 7.41 -0.05 -13.77
CA GLY A 108 6.05 -0.40 -13.43
C GLY A 108 5.64 -1.78 -13.96
N THR A 109 5.22 -2.67 -13.05
CA THR A 109 4.86 -4.06 -13.38
C THR A 109 3.36 -4.32 -13.39
N GLN A 110 2.55 -3.38 -12.90
CA GLN A 110 1.11 -3.50 -12.86
C GLN A 110 0.47 -2.92 -14.11
N PHE A 111 -0.41 -3.71 -14.70
CA PHE A 111 -1.29 -3.27 -15.78
C PHE A 111 -2.70 -3.09 -15.22
N ILE A 112 -3.15 -1.84 -15.19
CA ILE A 112 -4.50 -1.45 -14.80
C ILE A 112 -5.17 -0.87 -16.05
N THR A 113 -6.36 -1.36 -16.41
CA THR A 113 -7.14 -0.70 -17.45
C THR A 113 -7.76 0.55 -16.87
N THR A 114 -7.43 1.69 -17.46
CA THR A 114 -7.94 3.01 -17.08
C THR A 114 -8.92 3.51 -18.14
N THR A 115 -9.97 4.19 -17.68
CA THR A 115 -10.94 4.86 -18.56
C THR A 115 -11.45 6.14 -17.91
N SER A 116 -11.34 7.28 -18.59
CA SER A 116 -12.04 8.52 -18.21
C SER A 116 -13.36 8.71 -18.94
N HIS A 117 -14.37 9.20 -18.21
CA HIS A 117 -15.74 9.40 -18.70
C HIS A 117 -16.20 10.83 -18.45
N PRO A 118 -15.60 11.84 -19.11
CA PRO A 118 -16.02 13.23 -18.94
C PRO A 118 -17.43 13.45 -19.53
N GLY A 119 -18.37 13.90 -18.69
CA GLY A 119 -19.74 14.24 -19.12
C GLY A 119 -20.72 13.06 -19.16
N GLU A 120 -20.28 11.84 -18.86
CA GLU A 120 -21.18 10.70 -18.67
C GLU A 120 -21.77 10.68 -17.24
N SER A 121 -22.87 9.97 -17.06
CA SER A 121 -23.46 9.79 -15.73
C SER A 121 -22.76 8.69 -14.93
N GLU A 122 -22.75 8.85 -13.60
CA GLU A 122 -22.23 7.80 -12.70
C GLU A 122 -22.87 6.43 -12.95
N ALA A 123 -24.18 6.40 -13.24
CA ALA A 123 -24.91 5.15 -13.46
C ALA A 123 -24.44 4.42 -14.73
N GLU A 124 -24.18 5.15 -15.81
CA GLU A 124 -23.64 4.60 -17.06
C GLU A 124 -22.25 3.99 -16.84
N VAL A 125 -21.37 4.70 -16.13
CA VAL A 125 -20.00 4.25 -15.86
C VAL A 125 -19.99 3.03 -14.92
N ILE A 126 -20.88 2.98 -13.93
CA ILE A 126 -21.05 1.78 -13.09
C ILE A 126 -21.50 0.58 -13.92
N GLU A 127 -22.44 0.77 -14.84
CA GLU A 127 -22.92 -0.31 -15.71
C GLU A 127 -21.84 -0.79 -16.68
N PHE A 128 -21.06 0.14 -17.24
CA PHE A 128 -19.86 -0.16 -18.00
C PHE A 128 -18.90 -1.04 -17.17
N ALA A 129 -18.54 -0.62 -15.96
CA ALA A 129 -17.61 -1.35 -15.10
C ALA A 129 -18.12 -2.76 -14.72
N LYS A 130 -19.42 -2.92 -14.53
CA LYS A 130 -20.02 -4.26 -14.31
C LYS A 130 -19.86 -5.16 -15.52
N SER A 131 -20.11 -4.63 -16.72
CA SER A 131 -20.00 -5.38 -17.98
C SER A 131 -18.55 -5.70 -18.40
N PHE A 132 -17.58 -4.93 -17.89
CA PHE A 132 -16.17 -5.08 -18.24
C PHE A 132 -15.59 -6.40 -17.70
N SER A 133 -14.89 -7.16 -18.55
CA SER A 133 -14.30 -8.45 -18.16
C SER A 133 -12.89 -8.28 -17.61
N THR A 134 -12.62 -8.86 -16.45
CA THR A 134 -11.31 -8.87 -15.76
C THR A 134 -10.77 -10.30 -15.66
N LYS A 135 -9.50 -10.48 -15.28
CA LYS A 135 -8.88 -11.80 -15.12
C LYS A 135 -9.59 -12.63 -14.06
N GLN A 136 -10.10 -11.97 -13.01
CA GLN A 136 -10.94 -12.57 -11.97
C GLN A 136 -12.26 -11.81 -11.85
N PRO A 137 -13.36 -12.45 -11.41
CA PRO A 137 -14.60 -11.75 -11.16
C PRO A 137 -14.46 -10.80 -9.96
N HIS A 138 -14.84 -9.54 -10.16
CA HIS A 138 -14.81 -8.50 -9.14
C HIS A 138 -16.16 -7.77 -9.11
N GLU A 139 -16.59 -7.37 -7.90
CA GLU A 139 -17.70 -6.43 -7.74
C GLU A 139 -17.24 -5.00 -8.07
N VAL A 140 -18.16 -4.12 -8.47
CA VAL A 140 -17.81 -2.71 -8.68
C VAL A 140 -17.80 -1.98 -7.34
N GLU A 141 -16.66 -1.39 -6.99
CA GLU A 141 -16.54 -0.49 -5.84
C GLU A 141 -16.58 0.97 -6.31
N VAL A 142 -17.42 1.77 -5.65
CA VAL A 142 -17.55 3.21 -5.95
C VAL A 142 -16.83 4.02 -4.89
N VAL A 143 -15.87 4.83 -5.32
CA VAL A 143 -15.07 5.73 -4.46
C VAL A 143 -15.44 7.17 -4.78
N ARG A 144 -15.61 8.03 -3.77
CA ARG A 144 -16.06 9.42 -3.95
C ARG A 144 -15.06 10.42 -3.36
N VAL A 145 -14.72 11.47 -4.11
CA VAL A 145 -13.70 12.48 -3.76
C VAL A 145 -14.09 13.91 -4.17
#